data_AF-A0A3D0CND2-F1
#
_entry.id   AF-A0A3D0CND2-F1
#
_cell.length_a   1.000
_cell.length_b   1.000
_cell.length_c   1.000
_cell.angle_alpha   90.00
_cell.angle_beta   90.00
_cell.angle_gamma   90.00
#
_symmetry.space_group_name_H-M   'P 1'
#
loop_
_entity.id
_entity.type
_entity.pdbx_description
1 polymer ?
#
loop_
_entity_poly.entity_id
_entity_poly.type
_entity_poly.pdbx_seq_one_letter_code
_entity_poly.pdbx_strand_id
1 'polypeptide(L)'
;MTIDFPRETEIETKNEMDAVLQAGRVLMESGAEIYRIEDTMGHMAKSLGIRDFSTYVVNRGVMFSGLNRSGLKESRVLATSAPSIHLGKLEEVNRLSRELAEQPNQPVSSLFQKLKTIEQKTFYSPLEDIIACVIGAGSFSLALGSSWIDGTAAAISGLFVGIGMQLFSRFIHTSFLQIILSSAIAALSANILYYLGIGQHRSVIILGTLMILIPGAYFVNAIREFTQNNYYSGLALMLSGVSACLSISVGVLAMIYILPFAEQLSGMFSTPSTSWQDVLIQTFMAGLGTVAFSVLYRVPKKYFLNLGTLGAGSWLLYLLIWNNTHHEVLAILFPALLVTFTSRFLAHYRRCPATVFLASSMFPLIPGMSIYRAVYFLLIGNADLGLSSLRACFLASFTIAIAVSLTQQIPSHYFVLGKKK
;
A
#
# COMPACT_ATOMS: atom_id res chain seq x y z
N MET A 1 -3.17 -24.28 -19.25
CA MET A 1 -3.03 -24.15 -20.71
C MET A 1 -2.63 -22.71 -20.97
N THR A 2 -1.32 -22.44 -20.91
CA THR A 2 -0.75 -21.16 -21.31
C THR A 2 -0.87 -21.09 -22.82
N ILE A 3 -1.70 -20.20 -23.33
CA ILE A 3 -1.64 -19.81 -24.73
C ILE A 3 -0.29 -19.12 -24.86
N ASP A 4 0.67 -19.80 -25.50
CA ASP A 4 1.94 -19.21 -25.87
C ASP A 4 1.64 -18.02 -26.79
N PHE A 5 1.83 -16.81 -26.27
CA PHE A 5 1.92 -15.63 -27.11
C PHE A 5 3.20 -15.77 -27.97
N PRO A 6 3.14 -15.53 -29.28
CA PRO A 6 4.29 -15.65 -30.16
C PRO A 6 5.48 -14.85 -29.61
N ARG A 7 6.64 -15.52 -29.49
CA ARG A 7 7.92 -14.89 -29.18
C ARG A 7 8.40 -14.08 -30.39
N GLU A 8 8.62 -12.78 -30.17
CA GLU A 8 9.70 -11.96 -30.77
C GLU A 8 9.92 -11.92 -32.30
N THR A 9 8.91 -12.11 -33.16
CA THR A 9 9.06 -11.89 -34.62
C THR A 9 8.07 -10.93 -35.29
N GLU A 10 7.37 -10.09 -34.54
CA GLU A 10 6.59 -8.99 -35.13
C GLU A 10 7.18 -7.64 -34.72
N ILE A 11 8.07 -7.12 -35.57
CA ILE A 11 8.22 -5.68 -35.80
C ILE A 11 7.00 -5.24 -36.66
N GLU A 12 5.80 -5.71 -36.35
CA GLU A 12 4.57 -5.15 -36.90
C GLU A 12 4.29 -3.88 -36.12
N THR A 13 4.51 -2.75 -36.80
CA THR A 13 4.05 -1.39 -36.51
C THR A 13 3.42 -1.20 -35.12
N LYS A 14 4.27 -1.17 -34.10
CA LYS A 14 3.92 -0.67 -32.77
C LYS A 14 3.34 0.73 -32.91
N ASN A 15 2.01 0.83 -32.84
CA ASN A 15 1.28 2.06 -33.11
C ASN A 15 1.01 2.83 -31.81
N GLU A 16 0.41 4.02 -31.93
CA GLU A 16 0.08 4.87 -30.78
C GLU A 16 -0.85 4.17 -29.78
N MET A 17 -1.76 3.34 -30.27
CA MET A 17 -2.72 2.61 -29.44
C MET A 17 -2.04 1.56 -28.55
N ASP A 18 -1.11 0.79 -29.12
CA ASP A 18 -0.37 -0.23 -28.37
C ASP A 18 0.51 0.41 -27.29
N ALA A 19 1.00 1.64 -27.51
CA ALA A 19 1.78 2.38 -26.51
C ALA A 19 0.90 2.78 -25.31
N VAL A 20 -0.32 3.26 -25.57
CA VAL A 20 -1.30 3.58 -24.53
C VAL A 20 -1.72 2.30 -23.78
N LEU A 21 -1.92 1.20 -24.51
CA LEU A 21 -2.25 -0.10 -23.90
C LEU A 21 -1.14 -0.59 -22.97
N GLN A 22 0.12 -0.48 -23.39
CA GLN A 22 1.27 -0.87 -22.59
C GLN A 22 1.42 0.00 -21.35
N ALA A 23 1.18 1.32 -21.45
CA ALA A 23 1.14 2.20 -20.30
C ALA A 23 0.04 1.79 -19.30
N GLY A 24 -1.16 1.46 -19.80
CA GLY A 24 -2.26 0.92 -19.01
C GLY A 24 -1.90 -0.37 -18.28
N ARG A 25 -1.24 -1.31 -18.98
CA ARG A 25 -0.73 -2.54 -18.38
C ARG A 25 0.29 -2.26 -17.28
N VAL A 26 1.30 -1.43 -17.53
CA VAL A 26 2.32 -1.12 -16.52
C VAL A 26 1.70 -0.46 -15.29
N LEU A 27 0.73 0.46 -15.46
CA LEU A 27 0.02 1.09 -14.34
C LEU A 27 -0.80 0.07 -13.54
N MET A 28 -1.57 -0.79 -14.22
CA MET A 28 -2.38 -1.84 -13.59
C MET A 28 -1.50 -2.84 -12.82
N GLU A 29 -0.43 -3.34 -13.44
CA GLU A 29 0.51 -4.28 -12.82
C GLU A 29 1.30 -3.62 -11.66
N SER A 30 1.42 -2.29 -11.66
CA SER A 30 2.03 -1.50 -10.58
C SER A 30 1.08 -1.15 -9.43
N GLY A 31 -0.17 -1.66 -9.47
CA GLY A 31 -1.17 -1.43 -8.42
C GLY A 31 -1.76 -0.01 -8.44
N ALA A 32 -1.79 0.65 -9.59
CA ALA A 32 -2.46 1.95 -9.72
C ALA A 32 -3.98 1.82 -9.51
N GLU A 33 -4.58 2.88 -8.96
CA GLU A 33 -6.03 3.00 -8.84
C GLU A 33 -6.67 3.07 -10.23
N ILE A 34 -7.85 2.47 -10.40
CA ILE A 34 -8.54 2.38 -11.69
C ILE A 34 -8.64 3.75 -12.35
N TYR A 35 -9.25 4.74 -11.68
CA TYR A 35 -9.42 6.09 -12.24
C TYR A 35 -8.09 6.73 -12.66
N ARG A 36 -6.96 6.38 -12.02
CA ARG A 36 -5.63 6.91 -12.37
C ARG A 36 -5.11 6.29 -13.66
N ILE A 37 -5.36 5.00 -13.85
CA ILE A 37 -5.04 4.31 -15.11
C ILE A 37 -5.80 4.98 -16.24
N GLU A 38 -7.10 5.20 -16.04
CA GLU A 38 -7.98 5.79 -17.05
C GLU A 38 -7.57 7.23 -17.41
N ASP A 39 -7.33 8.07 -16.40
CA ASP A 39 -6.87 9.45 -16.54
C ASP A 39 -5.51 9.54 -17.27
N THR A 40 -4.55 8.71 -16.87
CA THR A 40 -3.21 8.71 -17.47
C THR A 40 -3.22 8.23 -18.91
N MET A 41 -3.98 7.17 -19.21
CA MET A 41 -4.16 6.67 -20.57
C MET A 41 -4.88 7.69 -21.45
N GLY A 42 -5.91 8.38 -20.93
CA GLY A 42 -6.61 9.44 -21.64
C GLY A 42 -5.71 10.62 -22.00
N HIS A 43 -4.85 11.05 -21.07
CA HIS A 43 -3.85 12.09 -21.35
C HIS A 43 -2.84 11.67 -22.42
N MET A 44 -2.37 10.42 -22.39
CA MET A 44 -1.46 9.90 -23.41
C MET A 44 -2.15 9.79 -24.77
N ALA A 45 -3.37 9.23 -24.80
CA ALA A 45 -4.17 9.09 -26.02
C ALA A 45 -4.41 10.43 -26.70
N LYS A 46 -4.82 11.44 -25.92
CA LYS A 46 -5.01 12.81 -26.42
C LYS A 46 -3.72 13.39 -27.02
N SER A 47 -2.59 13.20 -26.35
CA SER A 47 -1.28 13.72 -26.80
C SER A 47 -0.77 13.02 -28.06
N LEU A 48 -1.14 11.75 -28.25
CA LEU A 48 -0.84 10.99 -29.46
C LEU A 48 -1.81 11.26 -30.62
N GLY A 49 -2.88 12.04 -30.39
CA GLY A 49 -3.88 12.36 -31.41
C GLY A 49 -4.97 11.31 -31.59
N ILE A 50 -5.14 10.41 -30.62
CA ILE A 50 -6.28 9.47 -30.57
C ILE A 50 -7.52 10.25 -30.14
N ARG A 51 -8.58 10.21 -30.94
CA ARG A 51 -9.87 10.89 -30.67
C ARG A 51 -10.90 9.89 -30.14
N ASP A 52 -11.98 10.38 -29.53
CA ASP A 52 -13.06 9.57 -28.96
C ASP A 52 -12.57 8.42 -28.06
N PHE A 53 -11.52 8.71 -27.29
CA PHE A 53 -10.91 7.73 -26.40
C PHE A 53 -11.85 7.40 -25.23
N SER A 54 -12.22 6.13 -25.13
CA SER A 54 -12.97 5.57 -24.02
C SER A 54 -12.22 4.35 -23.50
N THR A 55 -12.00 4.28 -22.19
CA THR A 55 -11.30 3.17 -21.58
C THR A 55 -12.17 2.51 -20.52
N TYR A 56 -11.92 1.23 -20.30
CA TYR A 56 -12.56 0.45 -19.27
C TYR A 56 -11.52 -0.49 -18.66
N VAL A 57 -11.29 -0.35 -17.36
CA VAL A 57 -10.32 -1.16 -16.63
C VAL A 57 -11.06 -1.97 -15.58
N VAL A 58 -10.91 -3.29 -15.65
CA VAL A 58 -11.57 -4.22 -14.73
C VAL A 58 -10.61 -5.33 -14.37
N ASN A 59 -10.47 -5.64 -13.07
CA ASN A 59 -9.70 -6.74 -12.49
C ASN A 59 -8.84 -7.58 -13.47
N ARG A 60 -7.56 -7.18 -13.63
CA ARG A 60 -6.56 -7.80 -14.51
C ARG A 60 -6.81 -7.64 -16.02
N GLY A 61 -7.65 -6.71 -16.43
CA GLY A 61 -7.92 -6.37 -17.82
C GLY A 61 -7.92 -4.86 -18.04
N VAL A 62 -7.27 -4.43 -19.13
CA VAL A 62 -7.30 -3.06 -19.62
C VAL A 62 -7.88 -3.09 -21.03
N MET A 63 -8.94 -2.32 -21.24
CA MET A 63 -9.62 -2.21 -22.53
C MET A 63 -9.77 -0.73 -22.90
N PHE A 64 -9.63 -0.40 -24.17
CA PHE A 64 -10.04 0.91 -24.67
C PHE A 64 -10.48 0.88 -26.12
N SER A 65 -11.21 1.91 -26.51
CA SER A 65 -11.65 2.19 -27.87
C SER A 65 -11.31 3.63 -28.22
N GLY A 66 -10.98 3.90 -29.48
CA GLY A 66 -10.73 5.26 -29.97
C GLY A 66 -10.58 5.31 -31.48
N LEU A 67 -10.49 6.52 -32.02
CA LEU A 67 -10.17 6.80 -33.41
C LEU A 67 -8.67 7.06 -33.53
N ASN A 68 -7.98 6.27 -34.34
CA ASN A 68 -6.57 6.49 -34.64
C ASN A 68 -6.37 7.73 -35.54
N ARG A 69 -5.11 8.09 -35.86
CA ARG A 69 -4.80 9.25 -36.73
C ARG A 69 -5.37 9.13 -38.15
N SER A 70 -5.57 7.92 -38.65
CA SER A 70 -6.22 7.66 -39.94
C SER A 70 -7.75 7.71 -39.88
N GLY A 71 -8.35 7.98 -38.72
CA GLY A 71 -9.81 8.05 -38.55
C GLY A 71 -10.50 6.69 -38.44
N LEU A 72 -9.74 5.60 -38.33
CA LEU A 72 -10.29 4.26 -38.10
C LEU A 72 -10.59 4.08 -36.62
N LYS A 73 -11.80 3.58 -36.32
CA LYS A 73 -12.19 3.22 -34.96
C LYS A 73 -11.63 1.85 -34.63
N GLU A 74 -10.79 1.80 -33.62
CA GLU A 74 -10.13 0.60 -33.17
C GLU A 74 -10.37 0.40 -31.68
N SER A 75 -10.38 -0.87 -31.26
CA SER A 75 -10.43 -1.23 -29.85
C SER A 75 -9.30 -2.19 -29.54
N ARG A 76 -8.76 -2.09 -28.33
CA ARG A 76 -7.68 -2.94 -27.84
C ARG A 76 -8.04 -3.47 -26.46
N VAL A 77 -7.63 -4.71 -26.23
CA VAL A 77 -7.88 -5.45 -24.99
C VAL A 77 -6.58 -6.13 -24.60
N LEU A 78 -6.20 -6.00 -23.33
CA LEU A 78 -5.03 -6.66 -22.78
C LEU A 78 -5.33 -7.22 -21.40
N ALA A 79 -5.11 -8.52 -21.24
CA ALA A 79 -5.03 -9.14 -19.93
C ALA A 79 -3.68 -8.80 -19.29
N THR A 80 -3.69 -8.60 -17.97
CA THR A 80 -2.53 -8.16 -17.19
C THR A 80 -2.22 -9.16 -16.07
N SER A 81 -1.00 -9.12 -15.56
CA SER A 81 -0.57 -9.98 -14.47
C SER A 81 -1.20 -9.58 -13.12
N ALA A 82 -0.91 -10.32 -12.06
CA ALA A 82 -1.35 -9.92 -10.73
C ALA A 82 -0.74 -8.55 -10.37
N PRO A 83 -1.54 -7.59 -9.86
CA PRO A 83 -1.01 -6.29 -9.46
C PRO A 83 -0.06 -6.44 -8.27
N SER A 84 1.02 -5.67 -8.29
CA SER A 84 2.00 -5.54 -7.21
C SER A 84 2.29 -4.06 -7.00
N ILE A 85 2.40 -3.61 -5.75
CA ILE A 85 2.51 -2.16 -5.47
C ILE A 85 3.91 -1.67 -5.87
N HIS A 86 3.97 -0.89 -6.96
CA HIS A 86 5.19 -0.28 -7.47
C HIS A 86 4.98 1.22 -7.73
N LEU A 87 4.95 2.02 -6.65
CA LEU A 87 4.63 3.44 -6.75
C LEU A 87 5.67 4.25 -7.55
N GLY A 88 6.93 3.79 -7.59
CA GLY A 88 7.95 4.34 -8.47
C GLY A 88 7.64 4.16 -9.95
N LYS A 89 7.21 2.96 -10.40
CA LYS A 89 6.83 2.74 -11.81
C LYS A 89 5.62 3.58 -12.19
N LEU A 90 4.64 3.64 -11.30
CA LEU A 90 3.45 4.49 -11.45
C LEU A 90 3.84 5.96 -11.66
N GLU A 91 4.75 6.51 -10.84
CA GLU A 91 5.24 7.88 -11.01
C GLU A 91 5.92 8.08 -12.37
N GLU A 92 6.79 7.15 -12.78
CA GLU A 92 7.53 7.27 -14.04
C GLU A 92 6.60 7.27 -15.26
N VAL A 93 5.54 6.44 -15.26
CA VAL A 93 4.52 6.47 -16.33
C VAL A 93 3.72 7.77 -16.28
N ASN A 94 3.34 8.28 -15.11
CA ASN A 94 2.69 9.59 -15.00
C ASN A 94 3.60 10.73 -15.49
N ARG A 95 4.90 10.66 -15.22
CA ARG A 95 5.87 11.64 -15.74
C ARG A 95 5.95 11.56 -17.26
N LEU A 96 6.01 10.36 -17.82
CA LEU A 96 6.01 10.12 -19.26
C LEU A 96 4.75 10.65 -19.94
N SER A 97 3.57 10.45 -19.35
CA SER A 97 2.31 11.02 -19.84
C SER A 97 2.34 12.55 -19.90
N ARG A 98 2.95 13.20 -18.91
CA ARG A 98 3.13 14.66 -18.87
C ARG A 98 4.16 15.15 -19.89
N GLU A 99 5.31 14.47 -19.99
CA GLU A 99 6.32 14.76 -21.03
C GLU A 99 5.71 14.71 -22.43
N LEU A 100 4.82 13.74 -22.68
CA LEU A 100 4.12 13.60 -23.95
C LEU A 100 3.10 14.73 -24.19
N ALA A 101 2.43 15.20 -23.14
CA ALA A 101 1.53 16.35 -23.24
C ALA A 101 2.27 17.67 -23.53
N GLU A 102 3.50 17.82 -23.01
CA GLU A 102 4.37 18.97 -23.30
C GLU A 102 5.04 18.85 -24.68
N GLN A 103 5.32 17.63 -25.14
CA GLN A 103 5.99 17.33 -26.41
C GLN A 103 5.24 16.24 -27.21
N PRO A 104 4.11 16.57 -27.86
CA PRO A 104 3.22 15.59 -28.50
C PRO A 104 3.81 14.89 -29.74
N ASN A 105 4.90 15.41 -30.31
CA ASN A 105 5.52 14.89 -31.53
C ASN A 105 6.66 13.89 -31.30
N GLN A 106 6.72 13.24 -30.12
CA GLN A 106 7.74 12.22 -29.87
C GLN A 106 7.50 10.95 -30.71
N PRO A 107 8.56 10.29 -31.23
CA PRO A 107 8.41 9.04 -31.97
C PRO A 107 7.83 7.94 -31.08
N VAL A 108 6.85 7.20 -31.60
CA VAL A 108 6.21 6.08 -30.87
C VAL A 108 7.22 5.01 -30.45
N SER A 109 8.25 4.77 -31.27
CA SER A 109 9.36 3.85 -30.94
C SER A 109 10.11 4.25 -29.66
N SER A 110 10.37 5.54 -29.48
CA SER A 110 11.02 6.08 -28.28
C SER A 110 10.11 5.91 -27.05
N LEU A 111 8.80 6.15 -27.21
CA LEU A 111 7.81 5.95 -26.15
C LEU A 111 7.79 4.49 -25.67
N PHE A 112 7.77 3.53 -26.59
CA PHE A 112 7.85 2.11 -26.24
C PHE A 112 9.15 1.74 -25.53
N GLN A 113 10.28 2.30 -25.96
CA GLN A 113 11.56 2.05 -25.31
C GLN A 113 11.58 2.59 -23.88
N LYS A 114 11.04 3.81 -23.67
CA LYS A 114 10.85 4.38 -22.32
C LYS A 114 9.94 3.49 -21.46
N LEU A 115 8.80 3.05 -21.98
CA LEU A 115 7.87 2.15 -21.26
C LEU A 115 8.53 0.81 -20.89
N LYS A 116 9.27 0.19 -21.82
CA LYS A 116 10.03 -1.05 -21.56
C LYS A 116 11.10 -0.85 -20.50
N THR A 117 11.76 0.30 -20.51
CA THR A 117 12.76 0.69 -19.48
C THR A 117 12.09 0.82 -18.11
N ILE A 118 10.91 1.44 -18.04
CA ILE A 118 10.13 1.57 -16.79
C ILE A 118 9.68 0.19 -16.28
N GLU A 119 9.22 -0.69 -17.16
CA GLU A 119 8.78 -2.06 -16.83
C GLU A 119 9.92 -2.87 -16.20
N GLN A 120 11.15 -2.76 -16.73
CA GLN A 120 12.33 -3.49 -16.26
C GLN A 120 13.02 -2.85 -15.05
N LYS A 121 12.68 -1.62 -14.69
CA LYS A 121 13.34 -0.88 -13.60
C LYS A 121 13.05 -1.51 -12.24
N THR A 122 14.11 -1.91 -11.55
CA THR A 122 14.08 -2.27 -10.13
C THR A 122 14.47 -1.04 -9.29
N PHE A 123 13.66 -0.72 -8.28
CA PHE A 123 13.88 0.47 -7.45
C PHE A 123 14.76 0.18 -6.22
N TYR A 124 14.77 -1.08 -5.78
CA TYR A 124 15.40 -1.51 -4.54
C TYR A 124 15.94 -2.92 -4.70
N SER A 125 17.02 -3.19 -3.98
CA SER A 125 17.67 -4.49 -3.86
C SER A 125 16.98 -5.36 -2.79
N PRO A 126 17.14 -6.70 -2.84
CA PRO A 126 16.62 -7.60 -1.80
C PRO A 126 17.11 -7.26 -0.38
N LEU A 127 18.32 -6.70 -0.26
CA LEU A 127 18.89 -6.30 1.03
C LEU A 127 18.18 -5.06 1.59
N GLU A 128 17.82 -4.09 0.73
CA GLU A 128 17.03 -2.93 1.15
C GLU A 128 15.63 -3.31 1.63
N ASP A 129 15.01 -4.34 1.04
CA ASP A 129 13.74 -4.88 1.52
C ASP A 129 13.87 -5.50 2.92
N ILE A 130 14.94 -6.26 3.16
CA ILE A 130 15.19 -6.88 4.46
C ILE A 130 15.43 -5.79 5.52
N ILE A 131 16.22 -4.77 5.20
CA ILE A 131 16.43 -3.62 6.09
C ILE A 131 15.10 -2.90 6.37
N ALA A 132 14.26 -2.72 5.35
CA ALA A 132 12.94 -2.14 5.52
C ALA A 132 12.04 -2.99 6.42
N CYS A 133 12.10 -4.33 6.35
CA CYS A 133 11.40 -5.20 7.28
C CYS A 133 11.92 -5.02 8.72
N VAL A 134 13.23 -5.00 8.92
CA VAL A 134 13.84 -4.82 10.26
C VAL A 134 13.42 -3.49 10.89
N ILE A 135 13.62 -2.39 10.15
CA ILE A 135 13.28 -1.05 10.62
C ILE A 135 11.77 -0.91 10.78
N GLY A 136 10.99 -1.42 9.83
CA GLY A 136 9.52 -1.35 9.87
C GLY A 136 8.93 -2.07 11.08
N ALA A 137 9.33 -3.32 11.34
CA ALA A 137 8.83 -4.09 12.48
C ALA A 137 9.18 -3.43 13.82
N GLY A 138 10.44 -3.03 14.01
CA GLY A 138 10.88 -2.40 15.26
C GLY A 138 10.25 -1.03 15.47
N SER A 139 10.23 -0.19 14.43
CA SER A 139 9.70 1.17 14.53
C SER A 139 8.20 1.17 14.73
N PHE A 140 7.42 0.33 14.02
CA PHE A 140 5.98 0.26 14.27
C PHE A 140 5.65 -0.40 15.61
N SER A 141 6.42 -1.37 16.08
CA SER A 141 6.27 -1.88 17.45
C SER A 141 6.38 -0.75 18.47
N LEU A 142 7.43 0.08 18.38
CA LEU A 142 7.64 1.22 19.29
C LEU A 142 6.63 2.34 19.08
N ALA A 143 6.22 2.61 17.83
CA ALA A 143 5.18 3.58 17.51
C ALA A 143 3.86 3.25 18.18
N LEU A 144 3.57 1.95 18.31
CA LEU A 144 2.43 1.42 19.01
C LEU A 144 2.64 1.35 20.54
N GLY A 145 3.69 1.95 21.09
CA GLY A 145 3.90 2.05 22.55
C GLY A 145 4.51 0.80 23.20
N SER A 146 5.21 -0.04 22.43
CA SER A 146 5.99 -1.14 23.02
C SER A 146 7.24 -0.66 23.76
N SER A 147 7.79 -1.51 24.62
CA SER A 147 9.09 -1.26 25.24
C SER A 147 10.22 -1.31 24.20
N TRP A 148 11.34 -0.65 24.45
CA TRP A 148 12.53 -0.74 23.61
C TRP A 148 13.02 -2.19 23.40
N ILE A 149 12.87 -3.03 24.44
CA ILE A 149 13.25 -4.45 24.38
C ILE A 149 12.30 -5.20 23.43
N ASP A 150 10.99 -4.99 23.54
CA ASP A 150 10.01 -5.60 22.64
C ASP A 150 10.15 -5.10 21.19
N GLY A 151 10.45 -3.81 21.00
CA GLY A 151 10.71 -3.21 19.69
C GLY A 151 11.95 -3.76 19.00
N THR A 152 13.05 -3.96 19.75
CA THR A 152 14.26 -4.60 19.20
C THR A 152 14.04 -6.08 18.89
N ALA A 153 13.30 -6.81 19.74
CA ALA A 153 12.89 -8.18 19.44
C ALA A 153 12.02 -8.24 18.17
N ALA A 154 11.09 -7.29 17.97
CA ALA A 154 10.30 -7.19 16.75
C ALA A 154 11.18 -6.88 15.53
N ALA A 155 12.21 -6.04 15.66
CA ALA A 155 13.16 -5.78 14.58
C ALA A 155 13.94 -7.04 14.16
N ILE A 156 14.39 -7.84 15.13
CA ILE A 156 15.06 -9.13 14.88
C ILE A 156 14.10 -10.13 14.23
N SER A 157 12.85 -10.20 14.70
CA SER A 157 11.82 -11.01 14.06
C SER A 157 11.55 -10.55 12.61
N GLY A 158 11.53 -9.22 12.37
CA GLY A 158 11.44 -8.60 11.05
C GLY A 158 12.59 -8.98 10.10
N LEU A 159 13.80 -9.19 10.62
CA LEU A 159 14.92 -9.74 9.84
C LEU A 159 14.60 -11.12 9.28
N PHE A 160 14.12 -12.03 10.14
CA PHE A 160 13.77 -13.38 9.73
C PHE A 160 12.62 -13.39 8.72
N VAL A 161 11.59 -12.57 8.96
CA VAL A 161 10.48 -12.40 8.01
C VAL A 161 10.98 -11.86 6.67
N GLY A 162 11.83 -10.84 6.67
CA GLY A 162 12.42 -10.29 5.44
C GLY A 162 13.21 -11.31 4.64
N ILE A 163 14.05 -12.11 5.30
CA ILE A 163 14.79 -13.21 4.66
C ILE A 163 13.82 -14.26 4.10
N GLY A 164 12.81 -14.65 4.89
CA GLY A 164 11.78 -15.60 4.49
C GLY A 164 11.02 -15.14 3.24
N MET A 165 10.59 -13.88 3.20
CA MET A 165 9.90 -13.29 2.04
C MET A 165 10.75 -13.38 0.76
N GLN A 166 12.05 -13.08 0.85
CA GLN A 166 12.97 -13.16 -0.29
C GLN A 166 13.25 -14.59 -0.74
N LEU A 167 13.21 -15.57 0.18
CA LEU A 167 13.40 -16.98 -0.15
C LEU A 167 12.13 -17.56 -0.79
N PHE A 168 10.97 -17.31 -0.20
CA PHE A 168 9.69 -17.85 -0.67
C PHE A 168 9.27 -17.27 -2.02
N SER A 169 9.61 -16.01 -2.31
CA SER A 169 9.30 -15.40 -3.61
C SER A 169 9.96 -16.11 -4.80
N ARG A 170 11.03 -16.90 -4.56
CA ARG A 170 11.72 -17.68 -5.60
C ARG A 170 10.98 -18.95 -6.01
N PHE A 171 10.21 -19.54 -5.10
CA PHE A 171 9.58 -20.86 -5.30
C PHE A 171 8.05 -20.82 -5.30
N ILE A 172 7.46 -19.83 -4.65
CA ILE A 172 6.01 -19.70 -4.47
C ILE A 172 5.55 -18.43 -5.16
N HIS A 173 4.60 -18.55 -6.09
CA HIS A 173 4.08 -17.41 -6.85
C HIS A 173 2.73 -16.87 -6.35
N THR A 174 2.12 -17.52 -5.35
CA THR A 174 0.84 -17.07 -4.77
C THR A 174 1.08 -16.24 -3.51
N SER A 175 0.57 -15.00 -3.48
CA SER A 175 0.71 -14.09 -2.34
C SER A 175 0.10 -14.69 -1.06
N PHE A 176 -1.01 -15.43 -1.19
CA PHE A 176 -1.67 -16.12 -0.08
C PHE A 176 -0.72 -17.07 0.68
N LEU A 177 0.01 -17.93 -0.04
CA LEU A 177 0.93 -18.89 0.60
C LEU A 177 2.18 -18.19 1.15
N GLN A 178 2.70 -17.18 0.44
CA GLN A 178 3.82 -16.38 0.95
C GLN A 178 3.48 -15.70 2.28
N ILE A 179 2.25 -15.17 2.42
CA ILE A 179 1.79 -14.53 3.66
C ILE A 179 1.68 -15.56 4.80
N ILE A 180 1.13 -16.75 4.55
CA ILE A 180 1.05 -17.83 5.58
C ILE A 180 2.44 -18.18 6.09
N LEU A 181 3.40 -18.42 5.19
CA LEU A 181 4.75 -18.81 5.59
C LEU A 181 5.50 -17.66 6.27
N SER A 182 5.31 -16.43 5.82
CA SER A 182 5.94 -15.25 6.44
C SER A 182 5.37 -14.97 7.83
N SER A 183 4.06 -15.12 8.03
CA SER A 183 3.44 -14.94 9.34
C SER A 183 3.78 -16.10 10.30
N ALA A 184 3.97 -17.31 9.79
CA ALA A 184 4.53 -18.41 10.56
C ALA A 184 5.97 -18.10 11.02
N ILE A 185 6.84 -17.59 10.14
CA ILE A 185 8.19 -17.15 10.55
C ILE A 185 8.11 -16.05 11.61
N ALA A 186 7.20 -15.08 11.46
CA ALA A 186 6.99 -14.03 12.45
C ALA A 186 6.64 -14.62 13.83
N ALA A 187 5.65 -15.51 13.88
CA ALA A 187 5.23 -16.16 15.12
C ALA A 187 6.33 -17.05 15.72
N LEU A 188 7.01 -17.85 14.91
CA LEU A 188 8.11 -18.72 15.34
C LEU A 188 9.26 -17.91 15.95
N SER A 189 9.77 -16.93 15.21
CA SER A 189 10.88 -16.11 15.65
C SER A 189 10.54 -15.28 16.88
N ALA A 190 9.35 -14.68 16.96
CA ALA A 190 8.91 -13.92 18.13
C ALA A 190 8.79 -14.79 19.38
N ASN A 191 8.23 -16.01 19.27
CA ASN A 191 8.13 -16.93 20.41
C ASN A 191 9.51 -17.43 20.85
N ILE A 192 10.43 -17.72 19.92
CA ILE A 192 11.82 -18.09 20.25
C ILE A 192 12.53 -16.95 20.96
N LEU A 193 12.43 -15.71 20.46
CA LEU A 193 13.08 -14.54 21.07
C LEU A 193 12.57 -14.32 22.50
N TYR A 194 11.27 -14.41 22.72
CA TYR A 194 10.69 -14.34 24.06
C TYR A 194 11.20 -15.47 24.96
N TYR A 195 11.27 -16.72 24.47
CA TYR A 195 11.79 -17.84 25.24
C TYR A 195 13.27 -17.66 25.64
N LEU A 196 14.08 -17.03 24.79
CA LEU A 196 15.46 -16.64 25.09
C LEU A 196 15.58 -15.44 26.04
N GLY A 197 14.46 -14.84 26.47
CA GLY A 197 14.43 -13.63 27.30
C GLY A 197 14.67 -12.33 26.53
N ILE A 198 14.70 -12.37 25.19
CA ILE A 198 14.82 -11.21 24.31
C ILE A 198 13.41 -10.70 24.01
N GLY A 199 12.89 -9.88 24.93
CA GLY A 199 11.52 -9.36 24.89
C GLY A 199 10.68 -9.81 26.07
N GLN A 200 9.73 -8.98 26.48
CA GLN A 200 8.86 -9.19 27.63
C GLN A 200 7.43 -9.55 27.22
N HIS A 201 6.97 -9.13 26.05
CA HIS A 201 5.58 -9.29 25.65
C HIS A 201 5.45 -9.93 24.26
N ARG A 202 5.24 -11.25 24.21
CA ARG A 202 5.06 -12.04 22.97
C ARG A 202 4.09 -11.40 21.99
N SER A 203 2.89 -11.03 22.45
CA SER A 203 1.85 -10.46 21.59
C SER A 203 2.31 -9.16 20.94
N VAL A 204 3.02 -8.31 21.65
CA VAL A 204 3.51 -7.02 21.13
C VAL A 204 4.62 -7.22 20.08
N ILE A 205 5.50 -8.20 20.29
CA ILE A 205 6.57 -8.56 19.34
C ILE A 205 5.98 -9.13 18.05
N ILE A 206 5.05 -10.08 18.17
CA ILE A 206 4.37 -10.69 17.02
C ILE A 206 3.64 -9.61 16.22
N LEU A 207 2.84 -8.79 16.89
CA LEU A 207 2.05 -7.73 16.25
C LEU A 207 2.92 -6.68 15.56
N GLY A 208 3.99 -6.22 16.23
CA GLY A 208 4.96 -5.30 15.64
C GLY A 208 5.60 -5.85 14.37
N THR A 209 5.94 -7.15 14.37
CA THR A 209 6.49 -7.83 13.20
C THR A 209 5.46 -7.97 12.08
N LEU A 210 4.22 -8.35 12.42
CA LEU A 210 3.14 -8.53 11.45
C LEU A 210 2.70 -7.22 10.79
N MET A 211 3.05 -6.05 11.34
CA MET A 211 2.73 -4.76 10.72
C MET A 211 3.21 -4.67 9.28
N ILE A 212 4.30 -5.35 8.91
CA ILE A 212 4.81 -5.39 7.53
C ILE A 212 3.84 -6.11 6.57
N LEU A 213 3.15 -7.14 7.06
CA LEU A 213 2.31 -8.04 6.28
C LEU A 213 0.84 -7.61 6.27
N ILE A 214 0.46 -6.75 7.22
CA ILE A 214 -0.93 -6.49 7.54
C ILE A 214 -1.65 -5.72 6.40
N PRO A 215 -2.79 -6.23 5.90
CA PRO A 215 -3.44 -5.79 4.67
C PRO A 215 -4.32 -4.55 4.86
N GLY A 216 -3.90 -3.60 5.68
CA GLY A 216 -4.77 -2.49 6.08
C GLY A 216 -5.27 -1.62 4.91
N ALA A 217 -4.41 -1.37 3.92
CA ALA A 217 -4.74 -0.51 2.77
C ALA A 217 -5.89 -1.06 1.93
N TYR A 218 -6.09 -2.39 1.88
CA TYR A 218 -7.18 -3.00 1.14
C TYR A 218 -8.55 -2.55 1.66
N PHE A 219 -8.72 -2.47 2.98
CA PHE A 219 -9.99 -2.11 3.60
C PHE A 219 -10.34 -0.65 3.38
N VAL A 220 -9.37 0.24 3.56
CA VAL A 220 -9.55 1.67 3.29
C VAL A 220 -9.87 1.90 1.81
N ASN A 221 -9.13 1.27 0.91
CA ASN A 221 -9.37 1.40 -0.53
C ASN A 221 -10.73 0.81 -0.92
N ALA A 222 -11.13 -0.35 -0.36
CA ALA A 222 -12.42 -0.95 -0.63
C ALA A 222 -13.59 -0.02 -0.28
N ILE A 223 -13.55 0.60 0.91
CA ILE A 223 -14.60 1.52 1.35
C ILE A 223 -14.61 2.80 0.52
N ARG A 224 -13.44 3.28 0.09
CA ARG A 224 -13.35 4.40 -0.84
C ARG A 224 -14.00 4.06 -2.19
N GLU A 225 -13.73 2.89 -2.76
CA GLU A 225 -14.37 2.44 -4.00
C GLU A 225 -15.89 2.33 -3.84
N PHE A 226 -16.38 1.83 -2.70
CA PHE A 226 -17.83 1.82 -2.41
C PHE A 226 -18.43 3.22 -2.37
N THR A 227 -17.73 4.19 -1.77
CA THR A 227 -18.16 5.60 -1.71
C THR A 227 -18.24 6.23 -3.11
N GLN A 228 -17.48 5.71 -4.07
CA GLN A 228 -17.47 6.15 -5.47
C GLN A 228 -18.41 5.33 -6.37
N ASN A 229 -19.26 4.47 -5.79
CA ASN A 229 -20.15 3.53 -6.49
C ASN A 229 -19.43 2.45 -7.32
N ASN A 230 -18.14 2.21 -7.09
CA ASN A 230 -17.34 1.16 -7.73
C ASN A 230 -17.41 -0.16 -6.94
N TYR A 231 -18.61 -0.73 -6.80
CA TYR A 231 -18.84 -1.89 -5.93
C TYR A 231 -18.03 -3.13 -6.29
N TYR A 232 -17.85 -3.44 -7.58
CA TYR A 232 -17.06 -4.62 -8.00
C TYR A 232 -15.58 -4.52 -7.59
N SER A 233 -14.97 -3.35 -7.80
CA SER A 233 -13.58 -3.08 -7.38
C SER A 233 -13.45 -3.14 -5.85
N GLY A 234 -14.38 -2.50 -5.14
CA GLY A 234 -14.39 -2.52 -3.67
C GLY A 234 -14.56 -3.92 -3.08
N LEU A 235 -15.43 -4.77 -3.65
CA LEU A 235 -15.60 -6.15 -3.21
C LEU A 235 -14.34 -6.99 -3.46
N ALA A 236 -13.69 -6.83 -4.61
CA ALA A 236 -12.44 -7.53 -4.90
C ALA A 236 -11.31 -7.15 -3.92
N LEU A 237 -11.21 -5.87 -3.56
CA LEU A 237 -10.26 -5.39 -2.55
C LEU A 237 -10.60 -5.93 -1.15
N MET A 238 -11.87 -5.93 -0.77
CA MET A 238 -12.33 -6.48 0.53
C MET A 238 -11.98 -7.97 0.65
N LEU A 239 -12.27 -8.77 -0.39
CA LEU A 239 -11.91 -10.19 -0.43
C LEU A 239 -10.40 -10.41 -0.36
N SER A 240 -9.61 -9.57 -1.03
CA SER A 240 -8.14 -9.62 -0.96
C SER A 240 -7.64 -9.34 0.47
N GLY A 241 -8.21 -8.33 1.14
CA GLY A 241 -7.87 -7.99 2.52
C GLY A 241 -8.24 -9.09 3.52
N VAL A 242 -9.44 -9.66 3.40
CA VAL A 242 -9.90 -10.77 4.26
C VAL A 242 -9.06 -12.03 4.03
N SER A 243 -8.76 -12.36 2.77
CA SER A 243 -7.90 -13.50 2.43
C SER A 243 -6.51 -13.36 3.05
N ALA A 244 -5.90 -12.17 2.96
CA ALA A 244 -4.62 -11.89 3.61
C ALA A 244 -4.70 -12.00 5.15
N CYS A 245 -5.75 -11.51 5.80
CA CYS A 245 -5.92 -11.65 7.25
C CYS A 245 -6.08 -13.11 7.68
N LEU A 246 -6.82 -13.91 6.91
CA LEU A 246 -6.95 -15.35 7.13
C LEU A 246 -5.60 -16.04 6.97
N SER A 247 -4.83 -15.71 5.92
CA SER A 247 -3.46 -16.20 5.74
C SER A 247 -2.57 -15.91 6.95
N ILE A 248 -2.57 -14.66 7.42
CA ILE A 248 -1.75 -14.25 8.57
C ILE A 248 -2.18 -15.07 9.79
N SER A 249 -3.49 -15.14 10.06
CA SER A 249 -4.04 -15.83 11.24
C SER A 249 -3.72 -17.32 11.23
N VAL A 250 -3.88 -17.99 10.07
CA VAL A 250 -3.53 -19.42 9.92
C VAL A 250 -2.04 -19.65 10.19
N GLY A 251 -1.15 -18.85 9.61
CA GLY A 251 0.30 -19.03 9.83
C GLY A 251 0.71 -18.79 11.29
N VAL A 252 0.13 -17.79 11.95
CA VAL A 252 0.38 -17.52 13.38
C VAL A 252 -0.18 -18.65 14.26
N LEU A 253 -1.42 -19.06 14.05
CA LEU A 253 -2.06 -20.12 14.83
C LEU A 253 -1.37 -21.47 14.66
N ALA A 254 -0.96 -21.82 13.44
CA ALA A 254 -0.22 -23.05 13.18
C ALA A 254 1.05 -23.12 14.05
N MET A 255 1.81 -22.03 14.12
CA MET A 255 3.01 -22.00 14.96
C MET A 255 2.70 -22.01 16.46
N ILE A 256 1.64 -21.32 16.89
CA ILE A 256 1.21 -21.35 18.29
C ILE A 256 0.84 -22.78 18.72
N TYR A 257 0.14 -23.54 17.88
CA TYR A 257 -0.23 -24.92 18.20
C TYR A 257 0.93 -25.92 18.10
N ILE A 258 1.93 -25.65 17.27
CA ILE A 258 3.12 -26.52 17.13
C ILE A 258 4.10 -26.31 18.28
N LEU A 259 4.25 -25.08 18.77
CA LEU A 259 5.23 -24.74 19.81
C LEU A 259 4.63 -24.92 21.22
N PRO A 260 5.19 -25.79 22.08
CA PRO A 260 4.60 -26.08 23.39
C PRO A 260 4.67 -24.92 24.39
N PHE A 261 5.53 -23.93 24.15
CA PHE A 261 5.70 -22.73 24.97
C PHE A 261 5.04 -21.48 24.36
N ALA A 262 4.35 -21.61 23.22
CA ALA A 262 3.61 -20.51 22.63
C ALA A 262 2.22 -20.39 23.26
N GLU A 263 1.83 -19.17 23.60
CA GLU A 263 0.49 -18.86 24.10
C GLU A 263 -0.29 -18.02 23.09
N GLN A 264 -1.62 -18.04 23.23
CA GLN A 264 -2.51 -17.21 22.45
C GLN A 264 -2.26 -15.72 22.68
N LEU A 265 -2.56 -14.89 21.69
CA LEU A 265 -2.39 -13.44 21.83
C LEU A 265 -3.33 -12.89 22.91
N SER A 266 -2.80 -12.02 23.76
CA SER A 266 -3.60 -11.29 24.74
C SER A 266 -4.44 -10.19 24.08
N GLY A 267 -5.59 -9.88 24.67
CA GLY A 267 -6.47 -8.79 24.22
C GLY A 267 -5.95 -7.39 24.54
N MET A 268 -5.05 -7.26 25.52
CA MET A 268 -4.44 -5.98 25.90
C MET A 268 -3.29 -5.64 24.97
N PHE A 269 -3.29 -4.38 24.53
CA PHE A 269 -2.24 -3.77 23.76
C PHE A 269 -1.81 -2.49 24.48
N SER A 270 -0.51 -2.14 24.43
CA SER A 270 -0.01 -0.90 25.03
C SER A 270 -0.75 0.29 24.42
N THR A 271 -1.51 0.97 25.26
CA THR A 271 -2.36 2.10 24.92
C THR A 271 -1.54 3.40 24.84
N PRO A 272 -2.15 4.49 24.32
CA PRO A 272 -1.50 5.78 24.21
C PRO A 272 -0.93 6.23 25.55
N SER A 273 0.38 6.43 25.57
CA SER A 273 1.11 6.93 26.71
C SER A 273 0.69 8.37 27.00
N THR A 274 0.47 8.70 28.26
CA THR A 274 0.21 10.07 28.70
C THR A 274 1.51 10.88 28.89
N SER A 275 2.66 10.20 28.98
CA SER A 275 3.96 10.86 29.08
C SER A 275 4.36 11.49 27.75
N TRP A 276 4.78 12.76 27.80
CA TRP A 276 5.28 13.48 26.62
C TRP A 276 6.52 12.83 25.99
N GLN A 277 7.35 12.15 26.77
CA GLN A 277 8.53 11.46 26.25
C GLN A 277 8.13 10.29 25.34
N ASP A 278 7.16 9.50 25.78
CA ASP A 278 6.66 8.36 25.02
C ASP A 278 5.91 8.82 23.77
N VAL A 279 5.15 9.92 23.84
CA VAL A 279 4.49 10.52 22.66
C VAL A 279 5.51 10.93 21.60
N LEU A 280 6.64 11.53 22.01
CA LEU A 280 7.71 11.93 21.09
C LEU A 280 8.41 10.72 20.46
N ILE A 281 8.70 9.68 21.25
CA ILE A 281 9.29 8.44 20.75
C ILE A 281 8.35 7.78 19.75
N GLN A 282 7.07 7.61 20.11
CA GLN A 282 6.07 7.00 19.24
C GLN A 282 5.91 7.77 17.93
N THR A 283 5.88 9.10 17.99
CA THR A 283 5.82 9.99 16.82
C THR A 283 7.01 9.80 15.88
N PHE A 284 8.22 9.82 16.42
CA PHE A 284 9.43 9.65 15.61
C PHE A 284 9.47 8.25 14.98
N MET A 285 9.11 7.23 15.75
CA MET A 285 9.11 5.84 15.29
C MET A 285 7.99 5.58 14.27
N ALA A 286 6.84 6.23 14.37
CA ALA A 286 5.81 6.17 13.33
C ALA A 286 6.34 6.72 12.00
N GLY A 287 7.06 7.85 12.03
CA GLY A 287 7.71 8.40 10.85
C GLY A 287 8.77 7.47 10.26
N LEU A 288 9.63 6.88 11.10
CA LEU A 288 10.65 5.93 10.66
C LEU A 288 10.03 4.66 10.06
N GLY A 289 8.98 4.13 10.69
CA GLY A 289 8.18 3.02 10.18
C GLY A 289 7.55 3.34 8.82
N THR A 290 6.99 4.55 8.66
CA THR A 290 6.45 5.02 7.37
C THR A 290 7.52 5.05 6.27
N VAL A 291 8.75 5.50 6.56
CA VAL A 291 9.86 5.47 5.60
C VAL A 291 10.22 4.04 5.22
N ALA A 292 10.35 3.14 6.21
CA ALA A 292 10.63 1.73 5.94
C ALA A 292 9.53 1.09 5.07
N PHE A 293 8.26 1.36 5.37
CA PHE A 293 7.14 0.86 4.58
C PHE A 293 7.12 1.42 3.15
N SER A 294 7.58 2.67 2.95
CA SER A 294 7.68 3.26 1.61
C SER A 294 8.69 2.54 0.70
N VAL A 295 9.72 1.89 1.27
CA VAL A 295 10.64 1.00 0.53
C VAL A 295 9.87 -0.21 0.00
N LEU A 296 9.02 -0.83 0.83
CA LEU A 296 8.20 -1.99 0.46
C LEU A 296 7.21 -1.66 -0.67
N TYR A 297 6.68 -0.42 -0.67
CA TYR A 297 5.81 0.10 -1.75
C TYR A 297 6.58 0.66 -2.96
N ARG A 298 7.92 0.52 -2.94
CA ARG A 298 8.82 0.91 -4.02
C ARG A 298 8.70 2.41 -4.37
N VAL A 299 8.47 3.26 -3.37
CA VAL A 299 8.42 4.71 -3.54
C VAL A 299 9.82 5.25 -3.81
N PRO A 300 10.05 6.22 -4.71
CA PRO A 300 11.39 6.77 -4.92
C PRO A 300 11.98 7.47 -3.69
N LYS A 301 13.27 7.20 -3.42
CA LYS A 301 14.02 7.69 -2.23
C LYS A 301 13.92 9.21 -1.99
N LYS A 302 13.77 10.01 -3.06
CA LYS A 302 13.60 11.47 -2.99
C LYS A 302 12.38 11.92 -2.17
N TYR A 303 11.43 11.04 -1.89
CA TYR A 303 10.22 11.37 -1.12
C TYR A 303 10.26 10.94 0.35
N PHE A 304 11.30 10.22 0.79
CA PHE A 304 11.35 9.65 2.13
C PHE A 304 11.19 10.68 3.24
N LEU A 305 11.83 11.85 3.12
CA LEU A 305 11.70 12.90 4.12
C LEU A 305 10.24 13.37 4.24
N ASN A 306 9.57 13.63 3.12
CA ASN A 306 8.17 14.09 3.14
C ASN A 306 7.24 13.03 3.74
N LEU A 307 7.48 11.75 3.41
CA LEU A 307 6.69 10.62 3.91
C LEU A 307 6.89 10.44 5.41
N GLY A 308 8.14 10.43 5.88
CA GLY A 308 8.46 10.27 7.29
C GLY A 308 7.90 11.40 8.14
N THR A 309 8.03 12.66 7.69
CA THR A 309 7.44 13.81 8.41
C THR A 309 5.92 13.76 8.43
N LEU A 310 5.30 13.30 7.33
CA LEU A 310 3.83 13.21 7.24
C LEU A 310 3.28 12.06 8.09
N GLY A 311 3.97 10.91 8.13
CA GLY A 311 3.63 9.78 9.00
C GLY A 311 3.84 10.10 10.49
N ALA A 312 4.94 10.79 10.83
CA ALA A 312 5.15 11.27 12.20
C ALA A 312 4.08 12.30 12.60
N GLY A 313 3.82 13.30 11.75
CA GLY A 313 2.83 14.33 12.02
C GLY A 313 1.40 13.78 12.17
N SER A 314 1.04 12.76 11.39
CA SER A 314 -0.26 12.12 11.49
C SER A 314 -0.41 11.32 12.79
N TRP A 315 0.62 10.57 13.19
CA TRP A 315 0.61 9.84 14.46
C TRP A 315 0.62 10.77 15.67
N LEU A 316 1.40 11.85 15.63
CA LEU A 316 1.39 12.87 16.69
C LEU A 316 -0.01 13.47 16.87
N LEU A 317 -0.65 13.87 15.77
CA LEU A 317 -2.00 14.44 15.83
C LEU A 317 -3.02 13.41 16.34
N TYR A 318 -2.88 12.14 15.96
CA TYR A 318 -3.67 11.04 16.51
C TYR A 318 -3.53 10.95 18.04
N LEU A 319 -2.30 10.90 18.56
CA LEU A 319 -2.02 10.81 20.00
C LEU A 319 -2.54 12.03 20.77
N LEU A 320 -2.35 13.24 20.23
CA LEU A 320 -2.84 14.46 20.86
C LEU A 320 -4.36 14.48 20.96
N ILE A 321 -5.09 14.11 19.91
CA ILE A 321 -6.55 14.10 19.93
C ILE A 321 -7.06 12.98 20.83
N TRP A 322 -6.46 11.78 20.76
CA TRP A 322 -6.85 10.67 21.62
C TRP A 322 -6.67 11.00 23.10
N ASN A 323 -5.50 11.52 23.50
CA ASN A 323 -5.19 11.82 24.91
C ASN A 323 -6.10 12.91 25.50
N ASN A 324 -6.65 13.81 24.68
CA ASN A 324 -7.55 14.87 25.14
C ASN A 324 -9.04 14.48 25.08
N THR A 325 -9.46 13.77 24.03
CA THR A 325 -10.90 13.57 23.74
C THR A 325 -11.39 12.15 24.00
N HIS A 326 -10.50 11.15 23.98
CA HIS A 326 -10.85 9.72 24.01
C HIS A 326 -11.86 9.29 22.93
N HIS A 327 -12.03 10.10 21.88
CA HIS A 327 -12.94 9.84 20.76
C HIS A 327 -12.17 9.29 19.56
N GLU A 328 -12.29 7.98 19.32
CA GLU A 328 -11.59 7.27 18.24
C GLU A 328 -11.83 7.87 16.85
N VAL A 329 -13.09 8.22 16.54
CA VAL A 329 -13.46 8.81 15.23
C VAL A 329 -12.71 10.12 14.99
N LEU A 330 -12.66 11.01 15.97
CA LEU A 330 -11.97 12.31 15.83
C LEU A 330 -10.45 12.10 15.73
N ALA A 331 -9.91 11.19 16.55
CA ALA A 331 -8.50 10.86 16.54
C ALA A 331 -8.03 10.30 15.20
N ILE A 332 -8.90 9.67 14.40
CA ILE A 332 -8.57 9.16 13.06
C ILE A 332 -8.88 10.20 11.98
N LEU A 333 -10.02 10.90 12.08
CA LEU A 333 -10.52 11.81 11.05
C LEU A 333 -9.55 12.96 10.76
N PHE A 334 -9.08 13.66 11.80
CA PHE A 334 -8.24 14.84 11.61
C PHE A 334 -6.82 14.50 11.11
N PRO A 335 -6.14 13.47 11.63
CA PRO A 335 -4.90 12.99 11.02
C PRO A 335 -5.08 12.51 9.58
N ALA A 336 -6.18 11.81 9.27
CA ALA A 336 -6.45 11.40 7.91
C ALA A 336 -6.62 12.62 6.99
N LEU A 337 -7.37 13.65 7.42
CA LEU A 337 -7.51 14.92 6.68
C LEU A 337 -6.16 15.64 6.48
N LEU A 338 -5.30 15.66 7.51
CA LEU A 338 -3.95 16.22 7.42
C LEU A 338 -3.13 15.49 6.36
N VAL A 339 -3.15 14.15 6.39
CA VAL A 339 -2.41 13.31 5.43
C VAL A 339 -2.94 13.50 4.02
N THR A 340 -4.25 13.47 3.80
CA THR A 340 -4.84 13.58 2.46
C THR A 340 -4.63 14.97 1.87
N PHE A 341 -4.82 16.03 2.65
CA PHE A 341 -4.62 17.40 2.20
C PHE A 341 -3.15 17.66 1.84
N THR A 342 -2.23 17.30 2.74
CA THR A 342 -0.78 17.49 2.52
C THR A 342 -0.28 16.60 1.38
N SER A 343 -0.80 15.39 1.24
CA SER A 343 -0.45 14.50 0.11
C SER A 343 -0.87 15.10 -1.23
N ARG A 344 -2.06 15.68 -1.34
CA ARG A 344 -2.49 16.37 -2.57
C ARG A 344 -1.62 17.59 -2.88
N PHE A 345 -1.29 18.38 -1.86
CA PHE A 345 -0.40 19.53 -1.99
C PHE A 345 1.00 19.12 -2.48
N LEU A 346 1.62 18.13 -1.82
CA LEU A 346 2.94 17.62 -2.18
C LEU A 346 2.97 16.98 -3.57
N ALA A 347 1.91 16.25 -3.94
CA ALA A 347 1.74 15.67 -5.28
C ALA A 347 1.77 16.73 -6.38
N HIS A 348 1.08 17.85 -6.15
CA HIS A 348 1.11 18.98 -7.09
C HIS A 348 2.50 19.61 -7.14
N TYR A 349 3.09 19.93 -5.98
CA TYR A 349 4.41 20.55 -5.87
C TYR A 349 5.52 19.69 -6.52
N ARG A 350 5.45 18.37 -6.36
CA ARG A 350 6.42 17.40 -6.91
C ARG A 350 6.05 16.86 -8.29
N ARG A 351 4.90 17.26 -8.85
CA ARG A 351 4.35 16.80 -10.14
C ARG A 351 4.24 15.27 -10.25
N CYS A 352 3.89 14.61 -9.16
CA CYS A 352 3.68 13.16 -9.11
C CYS A 352 2.26 12.82 -8.60
N PRO A 353 1.81 11.57 -8.72
CA PRO A 353 0.48 11.18 -8.24
C PRO A 353 0.36 11.21 -6.72
N ALA A 354 -0.79 11.65 -6.19
CA ALA A 354 -1.03 11.77 -4.76
C ALA A 354 -0.99 10.44 -4.00
N THR A 355 -1.22 9.33 -4.71
CA THR A 355 -1.09 7.96 -4.18
C THR A 355 0.30 7.67 -3.63
N VAL A 356 1.34 8.30 -4.18
CA VAL A 356 2.73 8.13 -3.71
C VAL A 356 2.86 8.55 -2.24
N PHE A 357 2.25 9.67 -1.87
CA PHE A 357 2.28 10.19 -0.49
C PHE A 357 1.23 9.55 0.40
N LEU A 358 0.02 9.38 -0.13
CA LEU A 358 -1.14 8.89 0.62
C LEU A 358 -0.96 7.42 1.05
N ALA A 359 -0.50 6.55 0.15
CA ALA A 359 -0.42 5.11 0.43
C ALA A 359 0.57 4.77 1.56
N SER A 360 1.68 5.50 1.67
CA SER A 360 2.70 5.25 2.71
C SER A 360 2.45 6.04 4.00
N SER A 361 2.10 7.33 3.89
CA SER A 361 2.01 8.21 5.08
C SER A 361 0.76 7.97 5.94
N MET A 362 -0.25 7.32 5.37
CA MET A 362 -1.46 6.96 6.09
C MET A 362 -1.29 5.69 6.92
N PHE A 363 -0.23 4.91 6.67
CA PHE A 363 -0.01 3.60 7.27
C PHE A 363 -0.16 3.52 8.79
N PRO A 364 0.34 4.48 9.60
CA PRO A 364 0.14 4.45 11.05
C PRO A 364 -1.34 4.42 11.46
N LEU A 365 -2.22 5.02 10.67
CA LEU A 365 -3.65 5.15 10.98
C LEU A 365 -4.49 3.99 10.42
N ILE A 366 -3.94 3.21 9.49
CA ILE A 366 -4.71 2.22 8.75
C ILE A 366 -5.07 1.06 9.67
N PRO A 367 -6.33 0.60 9.69
CA PRO A 367 -6.84 -0.37 10.66
C PRO A 367 -6.49 -1.84 10.35
N GLY A 368 -5.31 -2.09 9.81
CA GLY A 368 -4.89 -3.44 9.47
C GLY A 368 -4.73 -4.34 10.72
N MET A 369 -4.27 -3.77 11.83
CA MET A 369 -4.19 -4.46 13.12
C MET A 369 -5.56 -4.91 13.62
N SER A 370 -6.55 -4.03 13.53
CA SER A 370 -7.90 -4.27 14.02
C SER A 370 -8.57 -5.42 13.27
N ILE A 371 -8.42 -5.49 11.94
CA ILE A 371 -8.98 -6.61 11.18
C ILE A 371 -8.23 -7.93 11.40
N TYR A 372 -6.90 -7.90 11.48
CA TYR A 372 -6.13 -9.10 11.79
C TYR A 372 -6.57 -9.69 13.13
N ARG A 373 -6.67 -8.85 14.17
CA ARG A 373 -7.16 -9.25 15.50
C ARG A 373 -8.59 -9.76 15.44
N ALA A 374 -9.47 -9.11 14.68
CA ALA A 374 -10.84 -9.56 14.51
C ALA A 374 -10.88 -11.00 13.98
N VAL A 375 -10.16 -11.28 12.89
CA VAL A 375 -10.10 -12.62 12.30
C VAL A 375 -9.44 -13.62 13.26
N TYR A 376 -8.32 -13.26 13.87
CA TYR A 376 -7.61 -14.12 14.82
C TYR A 376 -8.50 -14.51 16.01
N PHE A 377 -9.14 -13.54 16.67
CA PHE A 377 -9.98 -13.80 17.84
C PHE A 377 -11.24 -14.60 17.50
N LEU A 378 -11.86 -14.34 16.34
CA LEU A 378 -12.98 -15.15 15.86
C LEU A 378 -12.56 -16.61 15.61
N LEU A 379 -11.36 -16.85 15.07
CA LEU A 379 -10.87 -18.21 14.80
C LEU A 379 -10.57 -19.00 16.08
N ILE A 380 -10.11 -18.36 17.15
CA ILE A 380 -9.88 -19.04 18.44
C ILE A 380 -11.13 -19.11 19.33
N GLY A 381 -12.28 -18.65 18.85
CA GLY A 381 -13.56 -18.72 19.56
C GLY A 381 -13.85 -17.57 20.52
N ASN A 382 -13.06 -16.48 20.52
CA ASN A 382 -13.30 -15.29 21.34
C ASN A 382 -14.11 -14.25 20.56
N ALA A 383 -15.44 -14.39 20.57
CA ALA A 383 -16.35 -13.53 19.82
C ALA A 383 -16.32 -12.06 20.27
N ASP A 384 -16.16 -11.80 21.58
CA ASP A 384 -16.20 -10.44 22.13
C ASP A 384 -15.02 -9.58 21.64
N LEU A 385 -13.80 -10.11 21.74
CA LEU A 385 -12.60 -9.43 21.21
C LEU A 385 -12.62 -9.37 19.68
N GLY A 386 -13.16 -10.40 19.03
CA GLY A 386 -13.33 -10.46 17.58
C GLY A 386 -14.23 -9.35 17.04
N LEU A 387 -15.44 -9.23 17.58
CA LEU A 387 -16.44 -8.26 17.16
C LEU A 387 -16.05 -6.82 17.50
N SER A 388 -15.45 -6.59 18.68
CA SER A 388 -14.94 -5.26 19.06
C SER A 388 -13.80 -4.79 18.13
N SER A 389 -12.87 -5.68 17.79
CA SER A 389 -11.79 -5.39 16.83
C SER A 389 -12.34 -5.15 15.41
N LEU A 390 -13.36 -5.91 15.01
CA LEU A 390 -14.04 -5.72 13.72
C LEU A 390 -14.72 -4.36 13.64
N ARG A 391 -15.42 -3.95 14.70
CA ARG A 391 -16.04 -2.62 14.82
C ARG A 391 -15.00 -1.50 14.68
N ALA A 392 -13.89 -1.59 15.40
CA ALA A 392 -12.80 -0.61 15.31
C ALA A 392 -12.25 -0.53 13.87
N CYS A 393 -12.09 -1.67 13.20
CA CYS A 393 -11.63 -1.70 11.81
C CYS A 393 -12.57 -0.96 10.86
N PHE A 394 -13.87 -1.24 10.92
CA PHE A 394 -14.86 -0.59 10.06
C PHE A 394 -14.91 0.91 10.33
N LEU A 395 -14.95 1.31 11.61
CA LEU A 395 -15.00 2.72 12.01
C LEU A 395 -13.79 3.49 11.47
N ALA A 396 -12.58 2.96 11.68
CA ALA A 396 -11.35 3.56 11.17
C ALA A 396 -11.34 3.64 9.62
N SER A 397 -11.69 2.54 8.94
CA SER A 397 -11.66 2.49 7.47
C SER A 397 -12.66 3.46 6.83
N PHE A 398 -13.89 3.54 7.37
CA PHE A 398 -14.89 4.51 6.92
C PHE A 398 -14.47 5.95 7.20
N THR A 399 -13.92 6.22 8.39
CA THR A 399 -13.45 7.55 8.76
C THR A 399 -12.36 8.04 7.81
N ILE A 400 -11.39 7.17 7.48
CA ILE A 400 -10.33 7.48 6.53
C ILE A 400 -10.92 7.68 5.12
N ALA A 401 -11.84 6.82 4.67
CA ALA A 401 -12.48 6.97 3.36
C ALA A 401 -13.25 8.30 3.25
N ILE A 402 -13.95 8.72 4.31
CA ILE A 402 -14.62 10.03 4.38
C ILE A 402 -13.60 11.17 4.29
N ALA A 403 -12.48 11.11 5.03
CA ALA A 403 -11.43 12.12 4.95
C ALA A 403 -10.87 12.27 3.52
N VAL A 404 -10.62 11.14 2.84
CA VAL A 404 -10.19 11.12 1.43
C VAL A 404 -11.24 11.77 0.53
N SER A 405 -12.52 11.38 0.66
CA SER A 405 -13.62 11.91 -0.15
C SER A 405 -13.86 13.39 0.05
N LEU A 406 -13.86 13.87 1.31
CA LEU A 406 -13.96 15.30 1.62
C LEU A 406 -12.81 16.08 1.00
N THR A 407 -11.59 15.55 1.11
CA THR A 407 -10.43 16.19 0.52
C THR A 407 -10.56 16.24 -1.00
N GLN A 408 -11.06 15.18 -1.65
CA GLN A 408 -11.21 15.11 -3.13
C GLN A 408 -12.19 16.17 -3.68
N GLN A 409 -13.22 16.55 -2.92
CA GLN A 409 -14.16 17.60 -3.33
C GLN A 409 -13.51 18.98 -3.46
N ILE A 410 -12.36 19.21 -2.81
CA ILE A 410 -11.62 20.46 -2.94
C ILE A 410 -11.04 20.55 -4.36
N PRO A 411 -11.38 21.59 -5.15
CA PRO A 411 -10.88 21.75 -6.50
C PRO A 411 -9.35 21.79 -6.56
N SER A 412 -8.76 21.15 -7.58
CA SER A 412 -7.30 21.06 -7.74
C SER A 412 -6.59 22.40 -7.87
N HIS A 413 -7.28 23.45 -8.34
CA HIS A 413 -6.70 24.79 -8.52
C HIS A 413 -6.27 25.45 -7.19
N TYR A 414 -6.88 25.09 -6.06
CA TYR A 414 -6.46 25.58 -4.74
C TYR A 414 -5.09 25.05 -4.30
N PHE A 415 -4.62 23.96 -4.89
CA PHE A 415 -3.31 23.37 -4.58
C PHE A 415 -2.21 23.87 -5.53
N VAL A 416 -2.53 24.79 -6.45
CA VAL A 416 -1.57 25.37 -7.39
C VAL A 416 -0.86 26.56 -6.74
N LEU A 417 0.36 26.33 -6.25
CA LEU A 417 1.28 27.42 -5.90
C LEU A 417 1.84 28.02 -7.19
N GLY A 418 1.30 29.18 -7.58
CA GLY A 418 1.93 30.05 -8.57
C GLY A 418 1.98 29.51 -10.00
N LYS A 419 0.84 29.55 -10.69
CA LYS A 419 0.76 30.08 -12.07
C LYS A 419 -0.57 30.80 -12.22
N LYS A 420 -0.62 32.02 -11.67
CA LYS A 420 -1.47 33.07 -12.25
C LYS A 420 -0.59 33.82 -13.25
N LYS A 421 -1.07 33.82 -14.50
CA LYS A 421 -0.50 34.37 -15.74
C LYS A 421 0.40 33.42 -16.50
#